data_AF-A0A6P1FR66-F1
#
_entry.id   AF-A0A6P1FR66-F1
#
_cell.length_a   1.000
_cell.length_b   1.000
_cell.length_c   1.000
_cell.angle_alpha   90.00
_cell.angle_beta   90.00
_cell.angle_gamma   90.00
#
_symmetry.space_group_name_H-M   'P 1'
#
loop_
_entity.id
_entity.type
_entity.pdbx_description
1 polymer ?
#
loop_
_entity_poly.entity_id
_entity_poly.type
_entity_poly.pdbx_seq_one_letter_code
_entity_poly.pdbx_strand_id
1 'polypeptide(L)'
;MSEESAPRDTPHGPGRQRVISLMTTVFVVLLVTMLVLGTILVLLQIVGLIVVNGAFISGVSAALSPWTFGVAGVLGIWTLLLSYAHGWKPAD
;
A
#
# COMPACT_ATOMS: atom_id res chain seq x y z
N MET A 1 -22.15 -36.41 -20.82
CA MET A 1 -21.00 -36.18 -19.92
C MET A 1 -21.34 -34.93 -19.14
N SER A 2 -21.95 -35.11 -17.97
CA SER A 2 -22.37 -33.99 -17.12
C SER A 2 -21.13 -33.52 -16.37
N GLU A 3 -20.65 -32.32 -16.69
CA GLU A 3 -19.63 -31.65 -15.88
C GLU A 3 -20.29 -31.28 -14.55
N GLU A 4 -20.18 -32.19 -13.59
CA GLU A 4 -20.41 -31.93 -12.18
C GLU A 4 -19.53 -30.75 -11.78
N SER A 5 -20.18 -29.59 -11.64
CA SER A 5 -19.55 -28.36 -11.20
C SER A 5 -19.08 -28.59 -9.78
N ALA A 6 -17.78 -28.88 -9.63
CA ALA A 6 -17.15 -29.12 -8.35
C ALA A 6 -17.61 -28.05 -7.34
N PRO A 7 -18.10 -28.45 -6.15
CA PRO A 7 -18.43 -27.49 -5.11
C PRO A 7 -17.20 -26.64 -4.88
N ARG A 8 -17.31 -25.33 -5.13
CA ARG A 8 -16.31 -24.39 -4.64
C ARG A 8 -16.44 -24.38 -3.13
N ASP A 9 -15.81 -25.36 -2.49
CA ASP A 9 -15.51 -25.33 -1.07
C ASP A 9 -14.66 -24.09 -0.85
N THR A 10 -15.33 -22.97 -0.56
CA THR A 10 -14.70 -21.80 0.01
C THR A 10 -14.53 -22.12 1.49
N PRO A 11 -13.31 -22.43 2.00
CA PRO A 11 -13.10 -22.77 3.41
C PRO A 11 -13.25 -21.56 4.34
N HIS A 12 -13.73 -20.43 3.82
CA HIS A 12 -13.81 -19.14 4.49
C HIS A 12 -15.23 -18.62 4.33
N GLY A 13 -15.98 -18.54 5.43
CA GLY A 13 -17.34 -17.98 5.40
C GLY A 13 -17.36 -16.57 4.79
N PRO A 14 -18.52 -16.13 4.24
CA PRO A 14 -18.63 -14.90 3.43
C PRO A 14 -18.17 -13.63 4.17
N GLY A 15 -18.16 -13.63 5.50
CA GLY A 15 -17.59 -12.55 6.32
C GLY A 15 -16.07 -12.42 6.21
N ARG A 16 -15.32 -13.53 6.20
CA ARG A 16 -13.85 -13.51 6.12
C ARG A 16 -13.35 -13.00 4.78
N GLN A 17 -14.00 -13.39 3.67
CA GLN A 17 -13.66 -12.89 2.33
C GLN A 17 -13.86 -11.38 2.20
N ARG A 18 -14.94 -10.84 2.78
CA ARG A 18 -15.19 -9.38 2.80
C ARG A 18 -14.13 -8.63 3.59
N VAL A 19 -13.73 -9.16 4.75
CA VAL A 19 -12.66 -8.57 5.56
C VAL A 19 -11.33 -8.57 4.81
N ILE A 20 -10.95 -9.69 4.19
CA ILE A 20 -9.72 -9.81 3.41
C ILE A 20 -9.74 -8.82 2.23
N SER A 21 -10.85 -8.76 1.48
CA SER A 21 -10.99 -7.83 0.36
C SER A 21 -10.91 -6.37 0.81
N LEU A 22 -11.54 -6.01 1.93
CA LEU A 22 -11.48 -4.68 2.51
C LEU A 22 -10.06 -4.31 2.94
N MET A 23 -9.37 -5.22 3.63
CA MET A 23 -7.98 -5.01 4.06
C MET A 23 -7.05 -4.83 2.87
N THR A 24 -7.22 -5.61 1.79
CA THR A 24 -6.47 -5.45 0.55
C THR A 24 -6.76 -4.11 -0.11
N THR A 25 -8.01 -3.66 -0.17
CA THR A 25 -8.34 -2.32 -0.69
C THR A 25 -7.64 -1.22 0.11
N VAL A 26 -7.68 -1.28 1.44
CA VAL A 26 -7.00 -0.31 2.31
C VAL A 26 -5.49 -0.33 2.07
N PHE A 27 -4.89 -1.51 1.92
CA PHE A 27 -3.47 -1.66 1.57
C PHE A 27 -3.13 -1.00 0.23
N VAL A 28 -3.93 -1.24 -0.81
CA VAL A 28 -3.73 -0.63 -2.13
C VAL A 28 -3.86 0.88 -2.05
N VAL A 29 -4.85 1.41 -1.31
CA VAL A 29 -5.00 2.86 -1.12
C VAL A 29 -3.78 3.47 -0.42
N LEU A 30 -3.29 2.85 0.65
CA LEU A 30 -2.06 3.28 1.33
C LEU A 30 -0.84 3.22 0.40
N LEU A 31 -0.73 2.17 -0.41
CA LEU A 31 0.37 1.98 -1.35
C LEU A 31 0.35 3.05 -2.45
N VAL A 32 -0.81 3.28 -3.06
CA VAL A 32 -1.00 4.34 -4.06
C VAL A 32 -0.71 5.71 -3.45
N THR A 33 -1.14 5.95 -2.21
CA THR A 33 -0.87 7.22 -1.50
C THR A 33 0.63 7.44 -1.32
N MET A 34 1.38 6.41 -0.87
CA MET A 34 2.83 6.45 -0.74
C MET A 34 3.50 6.71 -2.10
N LEU A 35 3.02 6.04 -3.15
CA LEU A 35 3.56 6.21 -4.50
C LEU A 35 3.36 7.65 -4.99
N VAL A 36 2.17 8.21 -4.83
CA VAL A 36 1.84 9.59 -5.21
C VAL A 36 2.68 10.60 -4.42
N LEU A 37 2.80 10.44 -3.10
CA LEU A 37 3.65 11.28 -2.26
C LEU A 37 5.12 11.25 -2.73
N GLY A 38 5.65 10.07 -3.00
CA GLY A 38 7.01 9.89 -3.53
C GLY A 38 7.18 10.54 -4.91
N THR A 39 6.22 10.36 -5.82
CA THR A 39 6.23 10.99 -7.14
C THR A 39 6.21 12.51 -7.03
N ILE A 40 5.33 13.08 -6.21
CA ILE A 40 5.26 14.54 -5.98
C ILE A 40 6.60 15.06 -5.44
N LEU A 41 7.17 14.35 -4.47
CA LEU A 41 8.49 14.68 -3.92
C LEU A 41 9.54 14.77 -5.03
N VAL A 42 9.65 13.72 -5.85
CA VAL A 42 10.64 13.66 -6.93
C VAL A 42 10.40 14.75 -7.97
N LEU A 43 9.15 15.00 -8.38
CA LEU A 43 8.83 16.05 -9.35
C LEU A 43 9.21 17.45 -8.83
N LEU A 44 8.87 17.75 -7.58
CA LEU A 44 9.25 19.02 -6.95
C LEU A 44 10.76 19.14 -6.78
N GLN A 45 11.46 18.05 -6.47
CA GLN A 45 12.92 18.03 -6.40
C GLN A 45 13.55 18.28 -7.77
N ILE A 46 13.03 17.69 -8.86
CA ILE A 46 13.49 17.94 -10.23
C ILE A 46 13.34 19.41 -10.58
N VAL A 47 12.20 20.04 -10.26
CA VAL A 47 12.00 21.49 -10.46
C VAL A 47 13.02 22.30 -9.66
N GLY A 48 13.23 21.95 -8.39
CA GLY A 48 14.22 22.62 -7.54
C GLY A 48 15.66 22.50 -8.08
N LEU A 49 16.00 21.36 -8.66
CA LEU A 49 17.30 21.12 -9.30
C LEU A 49 17.47 21.96 -10.56
N ILE A 50 16.44 22.06 -11.42
CA ILE A 50 16.46 22.91 -12.62
C ILE A 50 16.67 24.38 -12.25
N VAL A 51 16.05 24.84 -11.16
CA VAL A 51 16.17 26.22 -10.66
C VAL A 51 17.46 26.42 -9.84
N VAL A 52 18.27 25.36 -9.61
CA VAL A 52 19.49 25.37 -8.79
C VAL A 52 19.22 25.94 -7.38
N ASN A 53 18.02 25.70 -6.85
CA ASN A 53 17.60 26.20 -5.56
C ASN A 53 17.53 25.06 -4.53
N GLY A 54 18.65 24.84 -3.84
CA GLY A 54 18.76 23.83 -2.80
C GLY A 54 17.83 24.07 -1.60
N ALA A 55 17.47 25.33 -1.31
CA ALA A 55 16.56 25.66 -0.22
C ALA A 55 15.10 25.25 -0.52
N PHE A 56 14.72 25.28 -1.81
CA PHE A 56 13.42 24.77 -2.24
C PHE A 56 13.34 23.24 -2.10
N ILE A 57 14.40 22.53 -2.49
CA ILE A 57 14.50 21.07 -2.37
C ILE A 57 14.41 20.65 -0.89
N SER A 58 15.16 21.30 -0.01
CA SER A 58 15.18 20.98 1.42
C SER A 58 13.86 21.35 2.11
N GLY A 59 13.23 22.46 1.74
CA GLY A 59 11.93 22.87 2.27
C GLY A 59 10.80 21.90 1.89
N VAL A 60 10.76 21.47 0.63
CA VAL A 60 9.79 20.46 0.16
C VAL A 60 10.01 19.11 0.86
N SER A 61 11.27 18.67 0.99
CA SER A 61 11.61 17.43 1.70
C SER A 61 11.21 17.49 3.18
N ALA A 62 11.45 18.62 3.85
CA ALA A 62 11.09 18.82 5.25
C ALA A 62 9.56 18.81 5.47
N ALA A 63 8.79 19.39 4.55
CA ALA A 63 7.34 19.41 4.63
C ALA A 63 6.71 18.02 4.36
N LEU A 64 7.27 17.26 3.41
CA LEU A 64 6.73 15.96 3.01
C LEU A 64 7.24 14.79 3.88
N SER A 65 8.39 14.93 4.54
CA SER A 65 8.95 13.92 5.46
C SER A 65 7.96 13.40 6.51
N PRO A 66 7.29 14.23 7.33
CA PRO A 66 6.39 13.70 8.37
C PRO A 66 5.23 12.91 7.76
N TRP A 67 4.74 13.30 6.58
CA TRP A 67 3.69 12.59 5.87
C TRP A 67 4.19 11.27 5.29
N THR A 68 5.35 11.25 4.62
CA THR A 68 5.91 10.03 4.05
C THR A 68 6.29 9.02 5.13
N PHE A 69 6.91 9.46 6.23
CA PHE A 69 7.24 8.59 7.35
C PHE A 69 5.99 8.06 8.06
N GLY A 70 4.97 8.90 8.27
CA GLY A 70 3.70 8.49 8.86
C GLY A 70 2.97 7.46 8.00
N VAL A 71 2.82 7.73 6.71
CA VAL A 71 2.16 6.82 5.76
C VAL A 71 2.95 5.53 5.59
N ALA A 72 4.29 5.59 5.52
CA ALA A 72 5.14 4.40 5.43
C ALA A 72 5.04 3.51 6.69
N GLY A 73 4.99 4.11 7.88
CA GLY A 73 4.81 3.38 9.13
C GLY A 73 3.47 2.66 9.19
N VAL A 74 2.38 3.37 8.84
CA VAL A 74 1.03 2.79 8.78
C VAL A 74 0.96 1.69 7.72
N LEU A 75 1.51 1.93 6.53
CA LEU A 75 1.60 0.94 5.45
C LEU A 75 2.32 -0.32 5.93
N GLY A 76 3.48 -0.20 6.58
CA GLY A 76 4.25 -1.34 7.09
C GLY A 76 3.45 -2.18 8.08
N ILE A 77 2.80 -1.54 9.05
CA ILE A 77 1.93 -2.22 10.03
C ILE A 77 0.75 -2.89 9.32
N TRP A 78 0.11 -2.20 8.37
CA TRP A 78 -1.02 -2.73 7.62
C TRP A 78 -0.63 -3.91 6.73
N THR A 79 0.59 -3.89 6.19
CA THR A 79 1.16 -5.00 5.39
C THR A 79 1.29 -6.27 6.23
N LEU A 80 1.78 -6.14 7.47
CA LEU A 80 1.90 -7.27 8.41
C LEU A 80 0.53 -7.80 8.84
N LEU A 81 -0.43 -6.91 9.08
CA LEU A 81 -1.82 -7.29 9.36
C LEU A 81 -2.44 -8.04 8.17
N LEU A 82 -2.19 -7.58 6.94
CA LEU A 82 -2.68 -8.19 5.73
C LEU A 82 -2.05 -9.58 5.50
N SER A 83 -0.74 -9.71 5.70
CA SER A 83 -0.05 -11.01 5.57
C SER A 83 -0.53 -12.02 6.61
N TYR A 84 -0.81 -11.58 7.83
CA TYR A 84 -1.44 -12.41 8.85
C TYR A 84 -2.87 -12.82 8.47
N ALA A 85 -3.68 -11.89 7.96
CA ALA A 85 -5.07 -12.13 7.59
C ALA A 85 -5.24 -13.04 6.37
N HIS A 86 -4.35 -12.92 5.38
CA HIS A 86 -4.29 -13.83 4.22
C HIS A 86 -3.83 -15.23 4.59
N GLY A 87 -3.35 -15.42 5.83
CA GLY A 87 -2.80 -16.68 6.29
C GLY A 87 -1.42 -16.86 5.69
N TRP A 88 -0.41 -16.91 6.54
CA TRP A 88 0.85 -17.56 6.20
C TRP A 88 0.51 -18.99 5.81
N LYS A 89 0.36 -19.25 4.50
CA LYS A 89 0.33 -20.59 3.95
C LYS A 89 1.79 -21.04 3.99
N PRO A 90 2.17 -22.04 4.82
CA PRO A 90 3.46 -22.69 4.65
C PRO A 90 3.52 -23.09 3.18
N ALA A 91 4.56 -22.67 2.48
CA ALA A 91 4.85 -23.24 1.19
C ALA A 91 5.10 -24.73 1.44
N ASP A 92 4.10 -25.56 1.14
CA ASP A 92 4.30 -27.00 0.95
C ASP A 92 5.25 -27.20 -0.24
#